data_AF-A0A1G5TNH7-F1
#
_entry.id   AF-A0A1G5TNH7-F1
#
_cell.length_a   1.000
_cell.length_b   1.000
_cell.length_c   1.000
_cell.angle_alpha   90.00
_cell.angle_beta   90.00
_cell.angle_gamma   90.00
#
_symmetry.space_group_name_H-M   'P 1'
#
loop_
_entity.id
_entity.type
_entity.pdbx_description
1 polymer ?
#
loop_
_entity_poly.entity_id
_entity_poly.type
_entity_poly.pdbx_seq_one_letter_code
_entity_poly.pdbx_strand_id
1 'polypeptide(L)'
;MFEDGIVCRIARRFHVIKVATVLGTAAGLAGCGTPKTPDQLIAKGDKFEVTLGEYDQFLRQMPPVTKEAVAPMRRMLLQQLVNEKLLAEAAISAKMEDDPANSQAIAAAKRAILAQAYIRNLTGKLPKAEPREIEAYYNAHPALFSNRRRFIVEEYVLKSDMPDIRSYVDALTNGDFNTLAAVVSNKIPFLQPTTVARFTDELPDNRDMLDTLTVGSSIVYQSPGQLHLGRIQSVTLEPVPLEAATGKIERSLADDRVEQIAQAAVKTLRKSRNVEILNANLKQAVAEIPPKGPRS
;
A
#
# COMPACT_ATOMS: atom_id res chain seq x y z
N MET A 1 -26.19 51.64 -5.27
CA MET A 1 -24.77 52.04 -5.22
C MET A 1 -24.15 51.52 -6.51
N PHE A 2 -24.03 52.44 -7.48
CA PHE A 2 -23.32 52.40 -8.77
C PHE A 2 -23.67 51.25 -9.73
N GLU A 3 -24.47 51.47 -10.79
CA GLU A 3 -24.08 52.09 -12.10
C GLU A 3 -23.13 51.15 -12.86
N ASP A 4 -23.26 50.78 -14.13
CA ASP A 4 -24.05 51.14 -15.32
C ASP A 4 -23.87 49.96 -16.29
N GLY A 5 -24.71 49.62 -17.27
CA GLY A 5 -25.17 50.47 -18.37
C GLY A 5 -25.14 49.62 -19.64
N ILE A 6 -26.32 49.42 -20.22
CA ILE A 6 -26.60 48.68 -21.45
C ILE A 6 -26.26 49.57 -22.65
N VAL A 7 -26.04 48.94 -23.82
CA VAL A 7 -26.27 49.46 -25.18
C VAL A 7 -25.06 50.11 -25.87
N CYS A 8 -24.53 49.46 -26.91
CA CYS A 8 -24.63 50.05 -28.26
C CYS A 8 -24.46 49.02 -29.39
N ARG A 9 -25.42 49.08 -30.30
CA ARG A 9 -25.62 48.25 -31.48
C ARG A 9 -25.13 49.09 -32.67
N ILE A 10 -24.11 48.64 -33.42
CA ILE A 10 -23.81 49.24 -34.74
C ILE A 10 -23.64 48.16 -35.79
N ALA A 11 -24.38 48.37 -36.87
CA ALA A 11 -24.63 47.46 -37.96
C ALA A 11 -23.53 47.44 -39.02
N ARG A 12 -23.48 46.27 -39.67
CA ARG A 12 -22.97 45.90 -41.00
C ARG A 12 -22.65 47.06 -41.97
N ARG A 13 -21.49 46.94 -42.63
CA ARG A 13 -21.36 47.20 -44.08
C ARG A 13 -20.65 46.03 -44.76
N PHE A 14 -21.35 45.44 -45.71
CA PHE A 14 -20.85 44.46 -46.67
C PHE A 14 -19.76 45.10 -47.54
N HIS A 15 -18.64 44.40 -47.73
CA HIS A 15 -17.84 44.50 -48.95
C HIS A 15 -17.47 43.08 -49.39
N VAL A 16 -17.91 42.74 -50.59
CA VAL A 16 -17.59 41.52 -51.31
C VAL A 16 -16.21 41.71 -51.94
N ILE A 17 -15.24 40.87 -51.58
CA ILE A 17 -14.03 40.67 -52.37
C ILE A 17 -13.85 39.16 -52.53
N LYS A 18 -13.97 38.71 -53.79
CA LYS A 18 -13.54 37.39 -54.25
C LYS A 18 -12.00 37.37 -54.32
N VAL A 19 -11.37 36.23 -54.03
CA VAL A 19 -10.36 35.54 -54.88
C VAL A 19 -9.44 34.62 -54.07
N ALA A 20 -9.19 33.45 -54.68
CA ALA A 20 -8.06 32.53 -54.59
C ALA A 20 -7.90 31.60 -53.38
N THR A 21 -8.37 30.38 -53.62
CA THR A 21 -7.82 29.08 -53.21
C THR A 21 -6.29 29.07 -53.09
N VAL A 22 -5.77 28.72 -51.90
CA VAL A 22 -4.47 28.04 -51.76
C VAL A 22 -4.69 26.80 -50.91
N LEU A 23 -4.41 25.68 -51.56
CA LEU A 23 -4.48 24.31 -51.05
C LEU A 23 -3.30 24.11 -50.08
N GLY A 24 -3.57 24.06 -48.78
CA GLY A 24 -2.60 23.73 -47.73
C GLY A 24 -3.03 22.45 -47.03
N THR A 25 -2.47 21.32 -47.45
CA THR A 25 -2.65 19.98 -46.89
C THR A 25 -2.16 19.93 -45.44
N ALA A 26 -3.08 19.98 -44.48
CA ALA A 26 -2.82 19.58 -43.11
C ALA A 26 -2.88 18.04 -43.02
N ALA A 27 -1.71 17.40 -43.02
CA ALA A 27 -1.57 15.99 -42.71
C ALA A 27 -1.91 15.77 -41.24
N GLY A 28 -3.16 15.41 -40.97
CA GLY A 28 -3.58 14.89 -39.68
C GLY A 28 -2.94 13.52 -39.45
N LEU A 29 -2.03 13.43 -38.49
CA LEU A 29 -1.70 12.18 -37.82
C LEU A 29 -2.92 11.73 -37.01
N ALA A 30 -3.90 11.16 -37.70
CA ALA A 30 -4.92 10.35 -37.06
C ALA A 30 -4.24 9.04 -36.63
N GLY A 31 -3.97 8.91 -35.34
CA GLY A 31 -3.55 7.66 -34.73
C GLY A 31 -4.53 6.56 -35.13
N CYS A 32 -3.99 5.50 -35.73
CA CYS A 32 -4.73 4.33 -36.15
C CYS A 32 -5.23 3.58 -34.90
N GLY A 33 -6.42 3.94 -34.43
CA GLY A 33 -7.22 3.15 -33.50
C GLY A 33 -8.29 2.43 -34.29
N THR A 34 -8.18 1.11 -34.42
CA THR A 34 -9.26 0.29 -34.98
C THR A 34 -10.56 0.56 -34.22
N PRO A 35 -11.69 0.86 -34.89
CA PRO A 35 -12.97 1.07 -34.21
C PRO A 35 -13.38 -0.22 -33.49
N LYS A 36 -13.54 -0.14 -32.16
CA LYS A 36 -13.94 -1.27 -31.31
C LYS A 36 -15.37 -1.67 -31.64
N THR A 37 -15.66 -2.97 -31.70
CA THR A 37 -16.99 -3.50 -32.02
C THR A 37 -18.00 -3.16 -30.91
N PRO A 38 -19.28 -2.89 -31.23
CA PRO A 38 -20.33 -2.56 -30.25
C PRO A 38 -20.43 -3.54 -29.07
N ASP A 39 -20.15 -4.82 -29.30
CA ASP A 39 -20.19 -5.89 -28.28
C ASP A 39 -19.15 -5.73 -27.16
N GLN A 40 -18.19 -4.83 -27.30
CA GLN A 40 -17.17 -4.54 -26.29
C GLN A 40 -17.44 -3.25 -25.50
N LEU A 41 -18.47 -2.50 -25.88
CA LEU A 41 -18.80 -1.19 -25.29
C LEU A 41 -20.02 -1.31 -24.37
N ILE A 42 -19.86 -0.95 -23.10
CA ILE A 42 -20.91 -1.05 -22.07
C ILE A 42 -21.57 0.31 -21.81
N ALA A 43 -20.81 1.40 -21.91
CA ALA A 43 -21.35 2.75 -21.81
C ALA A 43 -20.53 3.73 -22.66
N LYS A 44 -21.15 4.83 -23.09
CA LYS A 44 -20.52 5.89 -23.88
C LYS A 44 -20.93 7.26 -23.34
N GLY A 45 -19.94 8.11 -23.09
CA GLY A 45 -20.10 9.55 -22.87
C GLY A 45 -19.54 10.35 -24.04
N ASP A 46 -19.56 11.68 -23.95
CA ASP A 46 -19.13 12.56 -25.04
C ASP A 46 -17.64 12.38 -25.38
N LYS A 47 -16.78 12.22 -24.36
CA LYS A 47 -15.33 12.04 -24.53
C LYS A 47 -14.75 10.78 -23.87
N PHE A 48 -15.60 9.88 -23.40
CA PHE A 48 -15.15 8.60 -22.84
C PHE A 48 -16.03 7.43 -23.24
N GLU A 49 -15.44 6.25 -23.16
CA GLU A 49 -16.09 4.96 -23.40
C GLU A 49 -15.80 4.06 -22.21
N VAL A 50 -16.75 3.21 -21.83
CA VAL A 50 -16.57 2.13 -20.86
C VAL A 50 -16.61 0.81 -21.62
N THR A 51 -15.51 0.07 -21.58
CA THR A 51 -15.41 -1.24 -22.25
C THR A 51 -15.65 -2.40 -21.29
N LEU A 52 -16.00 -3.57 -21.85
CA LEU A 52 -16.13 -4.81 -21.07
C LEU A 52 -14.84 -5.18 -20.33
N GLY A 53 -13.67 -4.99 -20.96
CA GLY A 53 -12.38 -5.29 -20.33
C GLY A 53 -12.09 -4.42 -19.10
N GLU A 54 -12.39 -3.11 -19.18
CA GLU A 54 -12.23 -2.20 -18.03
C GLU A 54 -13.17 -2.56 -16.89
N TYR A 55 -14.43 -2.87 -17.23
CA TYR A 55 -15.43 -3.28 -16.25
C TYR A 55 -15.05 -4.61 -15.58
N ASP A 56 -14.58 -5.60 -16.34
CA ASP A 56 -14.09 -6.87 -15.80
C ASP A 56 -12.85 -6.70 -14.93
N GLN A 57 -11.93 -5.79 -15.31
CA GLN A 57 -10.77 -5.47 -14.49
C GLN A 57 -11.19 -4.86 -13.15
N PHE A 58 -12.19 -3.97 -13.16
CA PHE A 58 -12.74 -3.37 -11.94
C PHE A 58 -13.42 -4.42 -11.06
N LEU A 59 -14.19 -5.34 -11.67
CA LEU A 59 -14.82 -6.46 -10.96
C LEU A 59 -13.81 -7.39 -10.27
N ARG A 60 -12.64 -7.65 -10.87
CA ARG A 60 -11.60 -8.51 -10.28
C ARG A 60 -10.98 -7.94 -9.00
N GLN A 61 -11.13 -6.64 -8.75
CA GLN A 61 -10.63 -6.00 -7.54
C GLN A 61 -11.61 -6.12 -6.37
N MET A 62 -12.83 -6.57 -6.62
CA MET A 62 -13.87 -6.67 -5.59
C MET A 62 -13.79 -8.01 -4.85
N PRO A 63 -14.13 -8.04 -3.55
CA PRO A 63 -14.21 -9.27 -2.80
C PRO A 63 -15.31 -10.20 -3.35
N PRO A 64 -15.21 -11.52 -3.14
CA PRO A 64 -16.28 -12.46 -3.52
C PRO A 64 -17.60 -12.11 -2.83
N VAL A 65 -18.72 -12.22 -3.55
CA VAL A 65 -20.07 -11.98 -3.02
C VAL A 65 -20.99 -13.17 -3.27
N THR A 66 -22.07 -13.27 -2.48
CA THR A 66 -23.10 -14.29 -2.66
C THR A 66 -23.82 -14.13 -4.00
N LYS A 67 -24.37 -15.23 -4.54
CA LYS A 67 -24.99 -15.24 -5.88
C LYS A 67 -26.14 -14.24 -5.99
N GLU A 68 -26.88 -14.03 -4.91
CA GLU A 68 -28.01 -13.11 -4.81
C GLU A 68 -27.55 -11.63 -4.86
N ALA A 69 -26.36 -11.34 -4.32
CA ALA A 69 -25.79 -9.99 -4.30
C ALA A 69 -25.01 -9.62 -5.58
N VAL A 70 -24.66 -10.59 -6.43
CA VAL A 70 -23.86 -10.37 -7.65
C VAL A 70 -24.52 -9.36 -8.60
N ALA A 71 -25.79 -9.56 -8.94
CA ALA A 71 -26.49 -8.73 -9.92
C ALA A 71 -26.65 -7.25 -9.49
N PRO A 72 -27.15 -6.93 -8.27
CA PRO A 72 -27.24 -5.54 -7.82
C PRO A 72 -25.86 -4.90 -7.65
N MET A 73 -24.86 -5.62 -7.11
CA MET A 73 -23.50 -5.11 -6.98
C MET A 73 -22.89 -4.74 -8.33
N ARG A 74 -23.03 -5.60 -9.34
CA ARG A 74 -22.56 -5.33 -10.70
C ARG A 74 -23.13 -4.03 -11.29
N ARG A 75 -24.44 -3.80 -11.13
CA ARG A 75 -25.08 -2.55 -11.60
C ARG A 75 -24.52 -1.33 -10.88
N MET A 76 -24.36 -1.42 -9.56
CA MET A 76 -23.79 -0.34 -8.75
C MET A 76 -22.35 -0.03 -9.17
N LEU A 77 -21.53 -1.05 -9.43
CA LEU A 77 -20.14 -0.86 -9.86
C LEU A 77 -20.03 -0.23 -11.25
N LEU A 78 -20.90 -0.60 -12.18
CA LEU A 78 -20.96 0.07 -13.48
C LEU A 78 -21.31 1.55 -13.32
N GLN A 79 -22.30 1.88 -12.49
CA GLN A 79 -22.66 3.28 -12.21
C GLN A 79 -21.50 4.04 -11.55
N GLN A 80 -20.80 3.42 -10.60
CA GLN A 80 -19.63 4.02 -9.97
C GLN A 80 -18.53 4.29 -11.00
N LEU A 81 -18.22 3.34 -11.89
CA LEU A 81 -17.22 3.50 -12.94
C LEU A 81 -17.60 4.62 -13.92
N VAL A 82 -18.87 4.72 -14.30
CA VAL A 82 -19.37 5.81 -15.16
C VAL A 82 -19.24 7.16 -14.45
N ASN A 83 -19.65 7.25 -13.19
CA ASN A 83 -19.55 8.48 -12.39
C ASN A 83 -18.09 8.92 -12.21
N GLU A 84 -17.18 7.99 -11.94
CA GLU A 84 -15.74 8.26 -11.85
C GLU A 84 -15.20 8.84 -13.17
N LYS A 85 -15.55 8.23 -14.32
CA LYS A 85 -15.14 8.74 -15.63
C LYS A 85 -15.71 10.12 -15.95
N LEU A 86 -16.97 10.39 -15.59
CA LEU A 86 -17.57 11.72 -15.75
C LEU A 86 -16.83 12.79 -14.93
N LEU A 87 -16.50 12.49 -13.67
CA LEU A 87 -15.76 13.41 -12.82
C LEU A 87 -14.33 13.63 -13.31
N ALA A 88 -13.66 12.56 -13.78
CA ALA A 88 -12.33 12.65 -14.37
C ALA A 88 -12.35 13.50 -15.66
N GLU A 89 -13.35 13.31 -16.52
CA GLU A 89 -13.53 14.13 -17.73
C GLU A 89 -13.75 15.61 -17.39
N ALA A 90 -14.58 15.90 -16.38
CA ALA A 90 -14.81 17.26 -15.91
C ALA A 90 -13.52 17.89 -15.38
N ALA A 91 -12.72 17.16 -14.61
CA ALA A 91 -11.43 17.61 -14.09
C ALA A 91 -10.42 17.91 -15.22
N ILE A 92 -10.34 17.05 -16.24
CA ILE A 92 -9.50 17.26 -17.43
C ILE A 92 -9.98 18.49 -18.21
N SER A 93 -11.30 18.63 -18.43
CA SER A 93 -11.88 19.77 -19.15
C SER A 93 -11.64 21.09 -18.42
N ALA A 94 -11.57 21.07 -17.09
CA ALA A 94 -11.23 22.20 -16.23
C ALA A 94 -9.71 22.37 -16.01
N LYS A 95 -8.86 21.58 -16.69
CA LYS A 95 -7.39 21.61 -16.60
C LYS A 95 -6.85 21.43 -15.17
N MET A 96 -7.56 20.69 -14.34
CA MET A 96 -7.14 20.46 -12.95
C MET A 96 -5.89 19.59 -12.86
N GLU A 97 -5.58 18.81 -13.90
CA GLU A 97 -4.34 18.00 -13.96
C GLU A 97 -3.07 18.85 -14.08
N ASP A 98 -3.18 20.09 -14.57
CA ASP A 98 -2.06 21.03 -14.72
C ASP A 98 -1.67 21.70 -13.38
N ASP A 99 -2.50 21.59 -12.34
CA ASP A 99 -2.19 22.10 -11.01
C ASP A 99 -0.89 21.44 -10.49
N PRO A 100 0.05 22.21 -9.89
CA PRO A 100 1.28 21.66 -9.31
C PRO A 100 1.07 20.48 -8.36
N ALA A 101 0.03 20.50 -7.53
CA ALA A 101 -0.26 19.41 -6.60
C ALA A 101 -0.73 18.14 -7.33
N ASN A 102 -1.64 18.29 -8.29
CA ASN A 102 -2.20 17.17 -9.05
C ASN A 102 -1.17 16.55 -10.00
N SER A 103 -0.42 17.38 -10.73
CA SER A 103 0.64 16.92 -11.64
C SER A 103 1.73 16.13 -10.91
N GLN A 104 2.15 16.58 -9.71
CA GLN A 104 3.10 15.85 -8.87
C GLN A 104 2.52 14.52 -8.36
N ALA A 105 1.27 14.51 -7.91
CA ALA A 105 0.60 13.28 -7.47
C ALA A 105 0.46 12.25 -8.60
N ILE A 106 0.07 12.69 -9.80
CA ILE A 106 -0.03 11.84 -11.00
C ILE A 106 1.36 11.28 -11.38
N ALA A 107 2.40 12.13 -11.39
CA ALA A 107 3.76 11.70 -11.70
C ALA A 107 4.28 10.67 -10.67
N ALA A 108 4.01 10.89 -9.39
CA ALA A 108 4.37 9.97 -8.32
C ALA A 108 3.63 8.62 -8.46
N ALA A 109 2.32 8.64 -8.73
CA ALA A 109 1.50 7.46 -8.93
C ALA A 109 1.98 6.66 -10.16
N LYS A 110 2.21 7.33 -11.29
CA LYS A 110 2.76 6.71 -12.51
C LYS A 110 4.10 6.02 -12.24
N ARG A 111 5.01 6.69 -11.52
CA ARG A 111 6.31 6.11 -11.13
C ARG A 111 6.12 4.86 -10.27
N ALA A 112 5.24 4.90 -9.28
CA ALA A 112 4.98 3.76 -8.39
C ALA A 112 4.39 2.56 -9.15
N ILE A 113 3.39 2.80 -10.02
CA ILE A 113 2.75 1.76 -10.84
C ILE A 113 3.78 1.10 -11.76
N LEU A 114 4.61 1.88 -12.45
CA LEU A 114 5.63 1.34 -13.36
C LEU A 114 6.72 0.56 -12.61
N ALA A 115 7.16 1.04 -11.45
CA ALA A 115 8.11 0.31 -10.61
C ALA A 115 7.54 -1.05 -10.18
N GLN A 116 6.30 -1.08 -9.69
CA GLN A 116 5.64 -2.31 -9.28
C GLN A 116 5.40 -3.25 -10.48
N ALA A 117 5.03 -2.71 -11.64
CA ALA A 117 4.87 -3.49 -12.87
C ALA A 117 6.18 -4.15 -13.31
N TYR A 118 7.31 -3.43 -13.19
CA TYR A 118 8.63 -3.99 -13.49
C TYR A 118 8.97 -5.17 -12.57
N ILE A 119 8.72 -5.04 -11.26
CA ILE A 119 8.93 -6.15 -10.31
C ILE A 119 8.00 -7.34 -10.64
N ARG A 120 6.70 -7.11 -10.86
CA ARG A 120 5.76 -8.17 -11.26
C ARG A 120 6.19 -8.88 -12.54
N ASN A 121 6.76 -8.16 -13.50
CA ASN A 121 7.27 -8.76 -14.73
C ASN A 121 8.48 -9.68 -14.46
N LEU A 122 9.36 -9.31 -13.52
CA LEU A 122 10.48 -10.16 -13.12
C LEU A 122 10.03 -11.40 -12.33
N THR A 123 8.98 -11.28 -11.52
CA THR A 123 8.58 -12.32 -10.55
C THR A 123 7.39 -13.16 -10.98
N GLY A 124 6.63 -12.75 -12.02
CA GLY A 124 5.38 -13.40 -12.42
C GLY A 124 5.50 -14.83 -12.95
N LYS A 125 6.72 -15.35 -13.13
CA LYS A 125 7.02 -16.72 -13.54
C LYS A 125 7.87 -17.49 -12.53
N LEU A 126 7.95 -17.01 -11.29
CA LEU A 126 8.71 -17.73 -10.27
C LEU A 126 8.12 -19.12 -10.05
N PRO A 127 8.96 -20.16 -10.02
CA PRO A 127 8.51 -21.48 -9.64
C PRO A 127 8.01 -21.44 -8.20
N LYS A 128 7.09 -22.37 -7.88
CA LYS A 128 6.70 -22.62 -6.49
C LYS A 128 7.92 -23.08 -5.69
N ALA A 129 7.83 -23.00 -4.36
CA ALA A 129 8.86 -23.58 -3.50
C ALA A 129 8.85 -25.10 -3.65
N GLU A 130 10.03 -25.70 -3.82
CA GLU A 130 10.19 -27.15 -3.83
C GLU A 130 10.05 -27.71 -2.41
N PRO A 131 9.61 -28.95 -2.23
CA PRO A 131 9.42 -29.55 -0.90
C PRO A 131 10.65 -29.44 0.01
N ARG A 132 11.84 -29.60 -0.56
CA ARG A 132 13.12 -29.47 0.16
C ARG A 132 13.37 -28.05 0.68
N GLU A 133 12.94 -27.02 -0.05
CA GLU A 133 13.07 -25.64 0.39
C GLU A 133 12.12 -25.33 1.54
N ILE A 134 10.91 -25.89 1.49
CA ILE A 134 9.91 -25.76 2.56
C ILE A 134 10.43 -26.41 3.84
N GLU A 135 10.98 -27.63 3.75
CA GLU A 135 11.57 -28.33 4.88
C GLU A 135 12.80 -27.58 5.44
N ALA A 136 13.68 -27.08 4.57
CA ALA A 136 14.83 -26.29 4.99
C ALA A 136 14.41 -25.01 5.72
N TYR A 137 13.38 -24.32 5.22
CA TYR A 137 12.82 -23.14 5.88
C TYR A 137 12.22 -23.48 7.24
N TYR A 138 11.42 -24.54 7.33
CA TYR A 138 10.83 -25.00 8.59
C TYR A 138 11.91 -25.24 9.67
N ASN A 139 12.97 -25.97 9.29
CA ASN A 139 14.07 -26.33 10.20
C ASN A 139 14.94 -25.12 10.58
N ALA A 140 15.07 -24.13 9.68
CA ALA A 140 15.82 -22.91 9.95
C ALA A 140 15.08 -21.93 10.86
N HIS A 141 13.76 -22.07 11.03
CA HIS A 141 12.91 -21.14 11.79
C HIS A 141 12.11 -21.87 12.88
N PRO A 142 12.75 -22.59 13.81
CA PRO A 142 12.05 -23.40 14.81
C PRO A 142 11.11 -22.54 15.67
N ALA A 143 11.49 -21.32 16.03
CA ALA A 143 10.68 -20.40 16.83
C ALA A 143 9.34 -20.03 16.16
N LEU A 144 9.24 -20.08 14.82
CA LEU A 144 7.99 -19.83 14.10
C LEU A 144 7.11 -21.07 13.98
N PHE A 145 7.69 -22.26 14.20
CA PHE A 145 7.05 -23.54 13.92
C PHE A 145 7.24 -24.57 15.05
N SER A 146 8.33 -25.34 15.06
CA SER A 146 8.53 -26.46 15.98
C SER A 146 8.67 -26.06 17.46
N ASN A 147 9.22 -24.87 17.69
CA ASN A 147 9.39 -24.25 19.00
C ASN A 147 8.46 -23.03 19.17
N ARG A 148 7.37 -22.98 18.40
CA ARG A 148 6.38 -21.90 18.48
C ARG A 148 5.74 -21.88 19.85
N ARG A 149 5.77 -20.72 20.49
CA ARG A 149 5.18 -20.49 21.81
C ARG A 149 3.94 -19.62 21.69
N ARG A 150 2.97 -19.92 22.56
CA ARG A 150 1.81 -19.09 22.84
C ARG A 150 2.03 -18.39 24.17
N PHE A 151 1.93 -17.07 24.14
CA PHE A 151 1.98 -16.19 25.28
C PHE A 151 0.58 -15.69 25.59
N ILE A 152 0.16 -15.78 26.85
CA ILE A 152 -0.95 -14.97 27.34
C ILE A 152 -0.34 -13.70 27.91
N VAL A 153 -0.64 -12.57 27.28
CA VAL A 153 -0.09 -11.26 27.63
C VAL A 153 -1.22 -10.41 28.21
N GLU A 154 -0.97 -9.83 29.37
CA GLU A 154 -1.78 -8.76 29.92
C GLU A 154 -1.09 -7.44 29.56
N GLU A 155 -1.75 -6.60 28.76
CA GLU A 155 -1.11 -5.43 28.17
C GLU A 155 -2.00 -4.19 28.15
N TYR A 156 -1.35 -3.03 28.31
CA TYR A 156 -1.88 -1.75 27.91
C TYR A 156 -1.49 -1.47 26.46
N VAL A 157 -2.45 -1.03 25.65
CA VAL A 157 -2.24 -0.64 24.27
C VAL A 157 -2.40 0.87 24.16
N LEU A 158 -1.31 1.55 23.81
CA LEU A 158 -1.25 2.99 23.66
C LEU A 158 -1.06 3.36 22.19
N LYS A 159 -1.52 4.54 21.78
CA LYS A 159 -1.16 5.07 20.46
C LYS A 159 0.32 5.47 20.46
N SER A 160 1.04 5.12 19.39
CA SER A 160 2.48 5.37 19.30
C SER A 160 2.86 6.87 19.26
N ASP A 161 1.92 7.74 18.89
CA ASP A 161 2.10 9.20 18.78
C ASP A 161 1.68 9.96 20.05
N MET A 162 1.28 9.24 21.10
CA MET A 162 0.84 9.86 22.34
C MET A 162 1.99 10.63 23.01
N PRO A 163 1.73 11.84 23.57
CA PRO A 163 2.73 12.53 24.39
C PRO A 163 3.14 11.68 25.60
N ASP A 164 4.36 11.90 26.09
CA ASP A 164 4.95 11.19 27.24
C ASP A 164 5.12 9.68 27.09
N ILE A 165 5.13 9.15 25.86
CA ILE A 165 5.19 7.69 25.65
C ILE A 165 6.36 7.00 26.36
N ARG A 166 7.50 7.69 26.46
CA ARG A 166 8.69 7.24 27.20
C ARG A 166 8.40 6.98 28.67
N SER A 167 7.58 7.83 29.32
CA SER A 167 7.27 7.65 30.74
C SER A 167 6.54 6.34 31.04
N TYR A 168 5.68 5.88 30.12
CA TYR A 168 5.01 4.58 30.26
C TYR A 168 5.97 3.41 30.01
N VAL A 169 6.85 3.54 29.01
CA VAL A 169 7.90 2.55 28.77
C VAL A 169 8.80 2.43 30.00
N ASP A 170 9.31 3.55 30.51
CA ASP A 170 10.20 3.62 31.67
C ASP A 170 9.55 3.06 32.94
N ALA A 171 8.23 3.30 33.13
CA ALA A 171 7.48 2.76 34.25
C ALA A 171 7.44 1.22 34.23
N LEU A 172 7.38 0.61 33.04
CA LEU A 172 7.38 -0.85 32.88
C LEU A 172 8.78 -1.44 32.91
N THR A 173 9.77 -0.78 32.29
CA THR A 173 11.13 -1.32 32.14
C THR A 173 11.97 -1.15 33.40
N ASN A 174 11.83 -0.03 34.12
CA ASN A 174 12.55 0.24 35.36
C ASN A 174 11.75 -0.19 36.61
N GLY A 175 10.43 -0.33 36.47
CA GLY A 175 9.52 -0.78 37.52
C GLY A 175 8.94 -2.15 37.19
N ASP A 176 7.61 -2.23 37.20
CA ASP A 176 6.84 -3.42 36.90
C ASP A 176 5.48 -3.06 36.29
N PHE A 177 4.67 -4.08 36.00
CA PHE A 177 3.34 -3.90 35.42
C PHE A 177 2.39 -3.10 36.34
N ASN A 178 2.55 -3.21 37.67
CA ASN A 178 1.73 -2.46 38.62
C ASN A 178 2.11 -0.97 38.65
N THR A 179 3.41 -0.68 38.55
CA THR A 179 3.94 0.68 38.42
C THR A 179 3.41 1.33 37.15
N LEU A 180 3.45 0.61 36.02
CA LEU A 180 2.82 1.04 34.78
C LEU A 180 1.33 1.32 34.99
N ALA A 181 0.57 0.40 35.61
CA ALA A 181 -0.85 0.57 35.85
C ALA A 181 -1.17 1.83 36.67
N ALA A 182 -0.35 2.16 37.68
CA ALA A 182 -0.49 3.37 38.47
C ALA A 182 -0.26 4.65 37.62
N VAL A 183 0.78 4.65 36.78
CA VAL A 183 1.09 5.78 35.88
C VAL A 183 -0.01 5.96 34.83
N VAL A 184 -0.49 4.86 34.23
CA VAL A 184 -1.56 4.87 33.24
C VAL A 184 -2.86 5.36 33.85
N SER A 185 -3.27 4.84 35.01
CA SER A 185 -4.51 5.25 35.68
C SER A 185 -4.53 6.74 36.03
N ASN A 186 -3.37 7.30 36.42
CA ASN A 186 -3.23 8.71 36.74
C ASN A 186 -3.31 9.62 35.49
N LYS A 187 -2.71 9.21 34.37
CA LYS A 187 -2.63 10.03 33.15
C LYS A 187 -3.77 9.80 32.15
N ILE A 188 -4.33 8.59 32.13
CA ILE A 188 -5.38 8.14 31.21
C ILE A 188 -6.46 7.42 32.02
N PRO A 189 -7.35 8.18 32.69
CA PRO A 189 -8.44 7.61 33.46
C PRO A 189 -9.25 6.63 32.60
N PHE A 190 -9.68 5.53 33.22
CA PHE A 190 -10.50 4.46 32.62
C PHE A 190 -9.82 3.56 31.57
N LEU A 191 -8.56 3.80 31.20
CA LEU A 191 -7.82 2.83 30.40
C LEU A 191 -7.51 1.58 31.24
N GLN A 192 -7.97 0.43 30.77
CA GLN A 192 -7.78 -0.88 31.42
C GLN A 192 -6.83 -1.74 30.61
N PRO A 193 -6.07 -2.64 31.26
CA PRO A 193 -5.28 -3.61 30.54
C PRO A 193 -6.21 -4.63 29.85
N THR A 194 -5.74 -5.18 28.75
CA THR A 194 -6.41 -6.25 28.02
C THR A 194 -5.58 -7.52 28.09
N THR A 195 -6.25 -8.67 28.19
CA THR A 195 -5.57 -9.97 28.14
C THR A 195 -5.75 -10.59 26.77
N VAL A 196 -4.65 -10.91 26.11
CA VAL A 196 -4.62 -11.35 24.72
C VAL A 196 -3.67 -12.53 24.56
N ALA A 197 -4.01 -13.45 23.65
CA ALA A 197 -3.05 -14.44 23.19
C ALA A 197 -2.16 -13.81 22.12
N ARG A 198 -0.85 -14.07 22.21
CA ARG A 198 0.15 -13.75 21.19
C ARG A 198 0.96 -14.98 20.89
N PHE A 199 1.39 -15.12 19.66
CA PHE A 199 2.29 -16.19 19.27
C PHE A 199 3.66 -15.63 18.90
N THR A 200 4.70 -16.47 18.98
CA THR A 200 6.07 -16.10 18.61
C THR A 200 6.15 -15.47 17.22
N ASP A 201 5.30 -15.90 16.27
CA ASP A 201 5.25 -15.39 14.90
C ASP A 201 4.50 -14.06 14.72
N GLU A 202 3.83 -13.55 15.76
CA GLU A 202 3.14 -12.25 15.77
C GLU A 202 3.95 -11.15 16.47
N LEU A 203 4.96 -11.55 17.25
CA LEU A 203 5.82 -10.63 17.99
C LEU A 203 6.98 -10.16 17.09
N PRO A 204 7.66 -9.05 17.43
CA PRO A 204 8.80 -8.56 16.65
C PRO A 204 9.89 -9.62 16.50
N ASP A 205 10.62 -9.58 15.39
CA ASP A 205 11.67 -10.54 15.02
C ASP A 205 12.97 -10.40 15.84
N ASN A 206 12.84 -10.14 17.15
CA ASN A 206 13.94 -10.19 18.10
C ASN A 206 13.88 -11.52 18.86
N ARG A 207 14.43 -12.57 18.25
CA ARG A 207 14.34 -13.95 18.73
C ARG A 207 14.98 -14.13 20.11
N ASP A 208 16.14 -13.50 20.32
CA ASP A 208 16.85 -13.56 21.61
C ASP A 208 15.98 -13.04 22.75
N MET A 209 15.27 -11.94 22.52
CA MET A 209 14.31 -11.42 23.50
C MET A 209 13.20 -12.44 23.77
N LEU A 210 12.60 -13.01 22.73
CA LEU A 210 11.48 -13.94 22.87
C LEU A 210 11.86 -15.19 23.66
N ASP A 211 13.06 -15.74 23.47
CA ASP A 211 13.54 -16.95 24.17
C ASP A 211 13.74 -16.73 25.67
N THR A 212 14.02 -15.48 26.10
CA THR A 212 14.13 -15.12 27.52
C THR A 212 12.80 -14.87 28.21
N LEU A 213 11.68 -14.77 27.47
CA LEU A 213 10.38 -14.47 28.06
C LEU A 213 9.84 -15.65 28.87
N THR A 214 9.63 -15.40 30.15
CA THR A 214 8.99 -16.31 31.11
C THR A 214 7.74 -15.67 31.70
N VAL A 215 6.97 -16.45 32.47
CA VAL A 215 5.86 -15.89 33.25
C VAL A 215 6.40 -14.80 34.19
N GLY A 216 5.72 -13.66 34.21
CA GLY A 216 6.11 -12.47 34.97
C GLY A 216 7.02 -11.50 34.23
N SER A 217 7.63 -11.90 33.10
CA SER A 217 8.46 -11.00 32.29
C SER A 217 7.63 -9.85 31.71
N SER A 218 8.17 -8.64 31.75
CA SER A 218 7.65 -7.51 31.00
C SER A 218 8.00 -7.65 29.51
N ILE A 219 7.09 -7.23 28.63
CA ILE A 219 7.30 -7.18 27.19
C ILE A 219 6.88 -5.82 26.64
N VAL A 220 7.70 -5.26 25.75
CA VAL A 220 7.40 -4.03 25.02
C VAL A 220 7.55 -4.32 23.54
N TYR A 221 6.50 -4.05 22.77
CA TYR A 221 6.54 -4.21 21.32
C TYR A 221 5.63 -3.22 20.62
N GLN A 222 5.86 -3.01 19.32
CA GLN A 222 5.10 -2.09 18.50
C GLN A 222 4.35 -2.84 17.40
N SER A 223 3.12 -2.41 17.15
CA SER A 223 2.35 -2.75 15.96
C SER A 223 2.00 -1.45 15.23
N PRO A 224 1.47 -1.49 13.99
CA PRO A 224 1.21 -0.26 13.22
C PRO A 224 0.37 0.77 13.99
N GLY A 225 1.00 1.87 14.40
CA GLY A 225 0.37 2.96 15.15
C GLY A 225 0.08 2.68 16.63
N GLN A 226 0.51 1.54 17.17
CA GLN A 226 0.29 1.17 18.57
C GLN A 226 1.57 0.71 19.27
N LEU A 227 1.68 1.04 20.55
CA LEU A 227 2.68 0.54 21.47
C LEU A 227 2.00 -0.37 22.49
N HIS A 228 2.53 -1.58 22.64
CA HIS A 228 2.07 -2.58 23.58
C HIS A 228 3.04 -2.65 24.74
N LEU A 229 2.50 -2.48 25.95
CA LEU A 229 3.23 -2.53 27.21
C LEU A 229 2.60 -3.62 28.07
N GLY A 230 3.26 -4.77 28.16
CA GLY A 230 2.66 -5.98 28.69
C GLY A 230 3.48 -6.71 29.73
N ARG A 231 2.84 -7.67 30.38
CA ARG A 231 3.45 -8.70 31.20
C ARG A 231 2.96 -10.08 30.75
N ILE A 232 3.86 -11.04 30.70
CA ILE A 232 3.55 -12.42 30.37
C ILE A 232 2.86 -13.10 31.55
N GLN A 233 1.64 -13.59 31.36
CA GLN A 233 0.90 -14.37 32.34
C GLN A 233 1.10 -15.88 32.19
N SER A 234 1.26 -16.37 30.96
CA SER A 234 1.58 -17.77 30.71
C SER A 234 2.37 -17.93 29.43
N VAL A 235 3.16 -19.01 29.37
CA VAL A 235 3.91 -19.44 28.18
C VAL A 235 3.63 -20.91 27.98
N THR A 236 3.11 -21.27 26.83
CA THR A 236 2.81 -22.65 26.45
C THR A 236 3.46 -22.95 25.11
N LEU A 237 4.07 -24.12 24.96
CA LEU A 237 4.56 -24.58 23.67
C LEU A 237 3.36 -25.02 22.83
N GLU A 238 3.20 -24.43 21.63
CA GLU A 238 2.13 -24.75 20.70
C GLU A 238 2.73 -24.91 19.28
N PRO A 239 3.47 -26.02 19.05
CA PRO A 239 4.17 -26.24 17.79
C PRO A 239 3.21 -26.35 16.62
N VAL A 240 3.66 -25.88 15.45
CA VAL A 240 2.95 -26.09 14.19
C VAL A 240 3.71 -27.16 13.39
N PRO A 241 3.09 -28.30 13.05
CA PRO A 241 3.74 -29.34 12.26
C PRO A 241 3.98 -28.84 10.82
N LEU A 242 4.96 -29.43 10.14
CA LEU A 242 5.38 -29.03 8.79
C LEU A 242 4.19 -28.99 7.82
N GLU A 243 3.33 -30.00 7.86
CA GLU A 243 2.17 -30.13 6.98
C GLU A 243 1.19 -28.96 7.12
N ALA A 244 1.00 -28.48 8.35
CA ALA A 244 0.16 -27.32 8.63
C ALA A 244 0.86 -25.99 8.33
N ALA A 245 2.20 -25.96 8.37
CA ALA A 245 3.01 -24.78 8.09
C ALA A 245 3.28 -24.55 6.59
N THR A 246 3.23 -25.61 5.76
CA THR A 246 3.59 -25.59 4.33
C THR A 246 3.05 -24.37 3.59
N GLY A 247 1.74 -24.13 3.64
CA GLY A 247 1.13 -23.02 2.88
C GLY A 247 1.53 -21.61 3.36
N LYS A 248 1.98 -21.47 4.61
CA LYS A 248 2.55 -20.22 5.14
C LYS A 248 4.00 -20.06 4.65
N ILE A 249 4.78 -21.14 4.74
CA ILE A 249 6.18 -21.18 4.31
C ILE A 249 6.31 -20.89 2.80
N GLU A 250 5.45 -21.48 1.97
CA GLU A 250 5.42 -21.22 0.53
C GLU A 250 5.24 -19.72 0.20
N ARG A 251 4.38 -19.03 0.97
CA ARG A 251 4.17 -17.58 0.80
C ARG A 251 5.37 -16.79 1.25
N SER A 252 5.94 -17.10 2.42
CA SER A 252 7.16 -16.46 2.91
C SER A 252 8.32 -16.61 1.93
N LEU A 253 8.56 -17.82 1.41
CA LEU A 253 9.60 -18.06 0.41
C LEU A 253 9.34 -17.29 -0.89
N ALA A 254 8.07 -17.19 -1.33
CA ALA A 254 7.73 -16.39 -2.51
C ALA A 254 7.99 -14.89 -2.28
N ASP A 255 7.60 -14.36 -1.12
CA ASP A 255 7.82 -12.96 -0.74
C ASP A 255 9.32 -12.64 -0.64
N ASP A 256 10.11 -13.53 -0.03
CA ASP A 256 11.56 -13.39 0.09
C ASP A 256 12.23 -13.36 -1.30
N ARG A 257 11.82 -14.25 -2.21
CA ARG A 257 12.31 -14.24 -3.60
C ARG A 257 11.97 -12.95 -4.31
N VAL A 258 10.75 -12.43 -4.14
CA VAL A 258 10.32 -11.14 -4.71
C VAL A 258 11.20 -10.00 -4.18
N GLU A 259 11.44 -9.95 -2.86
CA GLU A 259 12.30 -8.94 -2.24
C GLU A 259 13.74 -9.05 -2.75
N GLN A 260 14.33 -10.24 -2.80
CA GLN A 260 15.68 -10.47 -3.30
C GLN A 260 15.84 -10.05 -4.76
N ILE A 261 14.90 -10.41 -5.64
CA ILE A 261 14.91 -10.03 -7.05
C ILE A 261 14.78 -8.51 -7.20
N ALA A 262 13.89 -7.88 -6.46
CA ALA A 262 13.73 -6.43 -6.48
C ALA A 262 15.01 -5.72 -6.04
N GLN A 263 15.62 -6.14 -4.94
CA GLN A 263 16.88 -5.59 -4.45
C GLN A 263 18.02 -5.78 -5.46
N ALA A 264 18.16 -6.98 -6.04
CA ALA A 264 19.17 -7.28 -7.05
C ALA A 264 18.99 -6.45 -8.33
N ALA A 265 17.75 -6.28 -8.79
CA ALA A 265 17.41 -5.45 -9.94
C ALA A 265 17.77 -3.98 -9.69
N VAL A 266 17.39 -3.42 -8.53
CA VAL A 266 17.74 -2.05 -8.15
C VAL A 266 19.26 -1.87 -8.06
N LYS A 267 19.97 -2.80 -7.43
CA LYS A 267 21.44 -2.77 -7.33
C LYS A 267 22.10 -2.76 -8.71
N THR A 268 21.62 -3.60 -9.62
CA THR A 268 22.12 -3.67 -11.01
C THR A 268 21.82 -2.39 -11.77
N LEU A 269 20.60 -1.88 -11.69
CA LEU A 269 20.20 -0.64 -12.35
C LEU A 269 21.02 0.56 -11.84
N ARG A 270 21.22 0.69 -10.52
CA ARG A 270 22.05 1.76 -9.95
C ARG A 270 23.48 1.74 -10.48
N LYS A 271 24.10 0.55 -10.57
CA LYS A 271 25.45 0.38 -11.13
C LYS A 271 25.49 0.74 -12.62
N SER A 272 24.52 0.25 -13.40
CA SER A 272 24.50 0.48 -14.85
C SER A 272 24.14 1.92 -15.26
N ARG A 273 23.47 2.67 -14.39
CA ARG A 273 22.98 4.03 -14.67
C ARG A 273 23.79 5.13 -13.98
N ASN A 274 24.90 4.79 -13.32
CA ASN A 274 25.78 5.75 -12.63
C ASN A 274 25.02 6.75 -11.74
N VAL A 275 24.11 6.25 -10.90
CA VAL A 275 23.25 7.11 -10.07
C VAL A 275 24.07 7.82 -9.00
N GLU A 276 24.20 9.13 -9.11
CA GLU A 276 24.85 10.00 -8.12
C GLU A 276 23.82 10.88 -7.38
N ILE A 277 24.02 11.02 -6.07
CA ILE A 277 23.25 11.97 -5.24
C ILE A 277 24.07 13.26 -5.13
N LEU A 278 23.60 14.32 -5.77
CA LEU A 278 24.33 15.60 -5.86
C LEU A 278 24.16 16.47 -4.62
N ASN A 279 23.04 16.34 -3.90
CA ASN A 279 22.81 17.11 -2.68
C ASN A 279 23.63 16.50 -1.53
N ALA A 280 24.56 17.27 -0.97
CA ALA A 280 25.49 16.80 0.08
C ALA A 280 24.76 16.32 1.34
N ASN A 281 23.72 17.03 1.78
CA ASN A 281 22.94 16.66 2.97
C ASN A 281 22.21 15.33 2.74
N LEU A 282 21.63 15.13 1.55
CA LEU A 282 20.97 13.87 1.20
C LEU A 282 21.96 12.73 0.99
N LYS A 283 23.17 13.03 0.51
CA LYS A 283 24.24 12.02 0.35
C LYS A 283 24.68 11.47 1.71
N GLN A 284 24.83 12.34 2.71
CA GLN A 284 25.16 11.94 4.07
C GLN A 284 24.02 11.13 4.72
N ALA A 285 22.77 11.59 4.58
CA ALA A 285 21.60 10.88 5.10
C ALA A 285 21.46 9.44 4.54
N VAL A 286 21.80 9.22 3.25
CA VAL A 286 21.75 7.87 2.65
C VAL A 286 22.89 6.97 3.14
N ALA A 287 24.05 7.53 3.50
CA ALA A 287 25.17 6.75 4.03
C ALA A 287 24.92 6.24 5.46
N GLU A 288 24.04 6.90 6.20
CA GLU A 288 23.67 6.56 7.58
C GLU A 288 22.56 5.51 7.68
N ILE A 289 21.90 5.14 6.56
CA ILE A 289 20.89 4.08 6.55
C ILE A 289 21.62 2.74 6.74
N PRO A 290 21.44 2.04 7.89
CA PRO A 290 22.08 0.75 8.08
C PRO A 290 21.56 -0.23 7.02
N PRO A 291 22.39 -1.17 6.54
CA PRO A 291 21.93 -2.20 5.64
C PRO A 291 20.78 -2.95 6.33
N LYS A 292 19.60 -2.96 5.69
CA LYS A 292 18.48 -3.80 6.14
C LYS A 292 18.99 -5.25 6.09
N GLY A 293 19.21 -5.83 7.28
CA GLY A 293 19.64 -7.22 7.38
C GLY A 293 18.65 -8.15 6.68
N PRO A 294 19.07 -9.35 6.25
CA PRO A 294 18.12 -10.35 5.78
C PRO A 294 17.08 -10.57 6.90
N ARG A 295 15.79 -10.56 6.55
CA ARG A 295 14.76 -11.11 7.44
C ARG A 295 15.11 -12.59 7.57
N SER A 296 15.63 -12.96 8.74
CA SER A 296 16.04 -14.33 9.06
C SER A 296 14.88 -15.13 9.59
#